data_AF-A0A7C5LG43-F1
#
_entry.id   AF-A0A7C5LG43-F1
#
_cell.length_a   1.000
_cell.length_b   1.000
_cell.length_c   1.000
_cell.angle_alpha   90.00
_cell.angle_beta   90.00
_cell.angle_gamma   90.00
#
_symmetry.space_group_name_H-M   'P 1'
#
loop_
_entity.id
_entity.type
_entity.pdbx_description
1 polymer ?
#
loop_
_entity_poly.entity_id
_entity_poly.type
_entity_poly.pdbx_seq_one_letter_code
_entity_poly.pdbx_strand_id
1 'polypeptide(L)' 'MKYDRVEYYAGYKGEERPVAVYVGELRLEVVRLISVKRIQEKGGSRFIEIFECLLANGETVKIERELEI' A
#
# COMPACT_ATOMS: atom_id res chain seq x y z
N MET A 1 1.16 4.47 12.13
CA MET A 1 0.04 3.55 12.40
C MET A 1 0.45 2.15 11.97
N LYS A 2 0.13 1.11 12.74
CA LYS A 2 0.34 -0.29 12.36
C LYS A 2 -0.99 -0.85 11.85
N TYR A 3 -0.99 -1.52 10.72
CA TYR A 3 -2.17 -2.15 10.12
C TYR A 3 -1.97 -3.66 10.09
N ASP A 4 -3.08 -4.40 10.11
CA ASP A 4 -3.08 -5.87 10.11
C ASP A 4 -3.20 -6.43 8.69
N ARG A 5 -3.98 -5.75 7.84
CA ARG A 5 -4.22 -6.17 6.45
C ARG A 5 -4.45 -4.96 5.56
N VAL A 6 -4.11 -5.10 4.28
CA VAL A 6 -4.40 -4.11 3.24
C VAL A 6 -5.25 -4.77 2.16
N GLU A 7 -6.31 -4.08 1.75
CA GLU A 7 -7.07 -4.40 0.55
C GLU A 7 -6.46 -3.67 -0.64
N TYR A 8 -6.21 -4.42 -1.70
CA TYR A 8 -5.73 -3.90 -2.98
C TYR A 8 -6.81 -4.08 -4.03
N TYR A 9 -6.98 -3.07 -4.88
CA TYR A 9 -7.75 -3.21 -6.11
C TYR A 9 -6.81 -3.52 -7.26
N ALA A 10 -7.08 -4.61 -7.97
CA ALA A 10 -6.39 -4.94 -9.21
C ALA A 10 -6.80 -3.94 -10.30
N GLY A 11 -5.96 -2.94 -10.52
CA GLY A 11 -6.16 -1.96 -11.57
C GLY A 11 -5.89 -2.51 -12.97
N TYR A 12 -6.11 -1.67 -13.97
CA TYR A 12 -5.79 -1.97 -15.37
C TYR A 12 -4.26 -2.07 -15.54
N LYS A 13 -3.77 -3.12 -16.22
CA LYS A 13 -2.34 -3.45 -16.44
C LYS A 13 -1.53 -3.94 -15.22
N GLY A 14 -2.17 -4.55 -14.21
CA GLY A 14 -1.45 -5.21 -13.12
C GLY A 14 -0.85 -4.25 -12.09
N GLU A 15 -1.22 -2.96 -12.15
CA GLU A 15 -1.01 -2.04 -11.04
C GLU A 15 -2.05 -2.32 -9.96
N GLU A 16 -1.61 -2.91 -8.86
CA GLU A 16 -2.44 -3.05 -7.66
C GLU A 16 -2.26 -1.80 -6.79
N ARG A 17 -3.38 -1.14 -6.47
CA ARG A 17 -3.37 0.05 -5.62
C ARG A 17 -4.10 -0.23 -4.30
N PRO A 18 -3.55 0.21 -3.15
CA PRO A 18 -4.24 0.05 -1.88
C PRO A 18 -5.52 0.88 -1.87
N VAL A 19 -6.63 0.24 -1.48
CA VAL A 19 -7.96 0.88 -1.41
C VAL A 19 -8.49 0.97 0.02
N ALA A 20 -8.06 0.08 0.91
CA ALA A 20 -8.38 0.16 2.32
C ALA A 20 -7.31 -0.53 3.16
N VAL A 21 -7.18 -0.11 4.42
CA VAL A 21 -6.37 -0.78 5.43
C VAL A 21 -7.26 -1.22 6.59
N TYR A 22 -6.92 -2.35 7.18
CA TYR A 22 -7.60 -2.89 8.36
C TYR A 22 -6.70 -2.68 9.57
N VAL A 23 -7.28 -2.09 10.62
CA VAL A 23 -6.64 -1.89 11.92
C VAL A 23 -7.54 -2.56 12.94
N GLY A 24 -7.19 -3.77 13.35
CA GLY A 24 -8.08 -4.71 14.02
C GLY A 24 -9.31 -5.02 13.15
N GLU A 25 -10.49 -4.77 13.70
CA GLU A 25 -11.78 -4.96 13.00
C GLU A 25 -12.22 -3.72 12.21
N LEU A 26 -11.49 -2.60 12.32
CA LEU A 26 -11.83 -1.35 11.64
C LEU A 26 -11.28 -1.32 10.22
N ARG A 27 -12.17 -1.16 9.24
CA ARG A 27 -11.82 -0.88 7.84
C ARG A 27 -11.71 0.62 7.63
N LEU A 28 -10.52 1.09 7.28
CA LEU A 28 -10.24 2.48 6.91
C LEU A 28 -9.97 2.57 5.42
N GLU A 29 -10.82 3.32 4.72
CA GLU A 29 -10.68 3.52 3.28
C GLU A 29 -9.54 4.48 2.96
N VAL A 30 -8.78 4.19 1.90
CA VAL A 30 -7.77 5.09 1.35
C VAL A 30 -8.48 6.13 0.51
N VAL A 31 -8.55 7.36 1.01
CA VAL A 31 -9.19 8.48 0.29
C VAL A 31 -8.26 9.10 -0.75
N ARG A 32 -6.94 9.05 -0.50
CA ARG A 32 -5.96 9.63 -1.41
C ARG A 32 -4.62 8.93 -1.30
N LEU A 33 -4.06 8.60 -2.45
CA LEU A 33 -2.67 8.17 -2.57
C LEU A 33 -1.78 9.41 -2.66
N ILE A 34 -0.90 9.59 -1.68
CA ILE A 34 0.00 10.74 -1.55
C ILE A 34 1.25 10.51 -2.40
N SER A 35 1.84 9.32 -2.31
CA SER A 35 3.07 8.99 -3.03
C SER A 35 3.19 7.48 -3.24
N VAL A 36 3.90 7.10 -4.31
CA VAL A 36 4.33 5.72 -4.56
C VAL A 36 5.82 5.73 -4.82
N LYS A 37 6.54 4.89 -4.10
CA LYS A 37 7.97 4.68 -4.30
C LYS A 37 8.24 3.20 -4.49
N ARG A 38 8.86 2.84 -5.61
CA ARG A 38 9.34 1.48 -5.87
C ARG A 38 10.85 1.45 -5.72
N ILE A 39 11.34 0.56 -4.86
CA ILE A 39 12.76 0.37 -4.56
C ILE A 39 13.13 -1.04 -5.02
N GLN A 40 14.05 -1.14 -5.97
CA GLN A 40 14.61 -2.43 -6.34
C GLN A 40 15.77 -2.76 -5.39
N GLU A 41 15.79 -3.98 -4.85
CA GLU A 41 16.91 -4.45 -4.06
C GLU A 41 18.15 -4.59 -4.96
N LYS A 42 19.31 -4.11 -4.49
CA LYS A 42 20.53 -4.06 -5.29
C LYS A 42 21.05 -5.48 -5.57
N GLY A 43 20.88 -5.94 -6.81
CA GLY A 43 21.37 -7.25 -7.27
C GLY A 43 20.35 -8.39 -7.16
N GLY A 44 19.08 -8.10 -6.85
CA GLY A 44 18.02 -9.11 -6.74
C GLY A 44 16.81 -8.85 -7.66
N SER A 45 15.91 -9.84 -7.71
CA SER A 45 14.59 -9.77 -8.38
C SER A 45 13.49 -9.21 -7.46
N ARG A 46 13.87 -8.67 -6.30
CA ARG A 46 12.94 -8.17 -5.28
C ARG A 46 12.69 -6.68 -5.46
N PHE A 47 11.43 -6.31 -5.44
CA PHE A 47 10.97 -4.93 -5.47
C PHE A 47 10.15 -4.65 -4.22
N ILE A 48 10.49 -3.58 -3.52
CA ILE A 48 9.72 -3.07 -2.41
C ILE A 48 8.94 -1.86 -2.92
N GLU A 49 7.61 -1.96 -2.92
CA GLU A 49 6.72 -0.84 -3.17
C GLU A 49 6.26 -0.23 -1.84
N ILE A 50 6.44 1.07 -1.72
CA ILE A 50 6.04 1.87 -0.57
C ILE A 50 4.97 2.84 -1.04
N PHE A 51 3.75 2.67 -0.54
CA PHE A 51 2.63 3.55 -0.80
C PHE A 51 2.38 4.43 0.41
N GLU A 52 2.38 5.75 0.23
CA GLU A 52 1.96 6.69 1.26
C GLU A 52 0.52 7.11 0.97
N CYS A 53 -0.39 6.84 1.90
CA CYS A 53 -1.83 6.95 1.71
C CYS A 53 -2.48 7.77 2.83
N LEU A 54 -3.41 8.65 2.46
CA LEU A 54 -4.32 9.32 3.38
C LEU A 54 -5.58 8.46 3.52
N LEU A 55 -5.97 8.21 4.76
CA LEU A 55 -7.14 7.43 5.13
C LEU A 55 -8.36 8.32 5.38
N ALA A 56 -9.55 7.74 5.35
CA ALA A 56 -10.81 8.44 5.58
C ALA A 56 -10.91 9.09 6.97
N ASN A 57 -10.15 8.59 7.96
CA ASN A 57 -10.05 9.18 9.29
C ASN A 57 -9.07 10.37 9.37
N GLY A 58 -8.44 10.75 8.25
CA GLY A 58 -7.46 11.84 8.17
C GLY A 58 -6.01 11.43 8.52
N GLU A 59 -5.77 10.17 8.89
CA GLU A 59 -4.42 9.69 9.16
C GLU A 59 -3.67 9.31 7.88
N THR A 60 -2.35 9.46 7.92
CA THR A 60 -1.46 9.00 6.84
C THR A 60 -0.80 7.69 7.23
N VAL A 61 -0.84 6.70 6.34
CA VAL A 61 -0.23 5.38 6.52
C VAL A 61 0.76 5.10 5.39
N LYS A 62 1.86 4.43 5.75
CA LYS A 62 2.82 3.88 4.80
C LYS A 62 2.57 2.39 4.68
N ILE A 63 2.30 1.93 3.47
CA ILE A 63 2.04 0.53 3.16
C ILE A 63 3.24 0.02 2.38
N GLU A 64 3.90 -1.00 2.90
CA GLU A 64 5.05 -1.65 2.27
C GLU A 64 4.61 -2.99 1.69
N ARG A 65 4.96 -3.22 0.43
CA ARG A 65 4.65 -4.46 -0.29
C ARG A 65 5.91 -4.97 -0.98
N GLU A 66 6.25 -6.21 -0.70
CA GLU A 66 7.30 -6.92 -1.42
C GLU A 66 6.71 -7.62 -2.64
N LEU A 67 7.35 -7.42 -3.79
CA LEU A 67 7.09 -8.10 -5.04
C LEU A 67 8.33 -8.91 -5.41
N GLU A 68 8.15 -10.22 -5.53
CA GLU A 68 9.14 -11.12 -6.13
C GLU A 68 8.70 -11.39 -7.58
N ILE A 69 9.57 -11.09 -8.55
CA ILE A 69 9.32 -11.28 -9.98
C ILE A 69 10.04 -12.53 -10.47
#